data_AF-A0A6L7THR7-F1
#
_entry.id   AF-A0A6L7THR7-F1
#
_cell.length_a   1.000
_cell.length_b   1.000
_cell.length_c   1.000
_cell.angle_alpha   90.00
_cell.angle_beta   90.00
_cell.angle_gamma   90.00
#
_symmetry.space_group_name_H-M   'P 1'
#
loop_
_entity.id
_entity.type
_entity.pdbx_description
1 polymer ?
#
loop_
_entity_poly.entity_id
_entity_poly.type
_entity_poly.pdbx_seq_one_letter_code
_entity_poly.pdbx_strand_id
1 'polypeptide(L)'
;MSSQGGSSSFGLIVHDNNETVARKHTNQMRKFHREGTLWTEIKHVIETPMFVDSHLTSMVQLADLCAYSLRRYIENGEEQLFDKILRRADR
;
A
#
# COMPACT_ATOMS: atom_id res chain seq x y z
N MET A 1 6.26 37.08 -10.61
CA MET A 1 6.80 36.59 -9.33
C MET A 1 6.57 35.10 -9.29
N SER A 2 7.63 34.35 -9.01
CA SER A 2 7.88 32.94 -9.31
C SER A 2 6.93 31.98 -8.58
N SER A 3 6.40 30.99 -9.30
CA SER A 3 5.76 29.81 -8.72
C SER A 3 6.82 28.97 -8.00
N GLN A 4 6.83 28.97 -6.67
CA GLN A 4 7.60 27.99 -5.91
C GLN A 4 6.95 26.62 -6.11
N GLY A 5 7.52 25.81 -7.00
CA GLY A 5 7.28 24.37 -7.04
C GLY A 5 7.79 23.79 -5.73
N GLY A 6 6.92 23.61 -4.75
CA GLY A 6 7.24 22.91 -3.51
C GLY A 6 7.70 21.51 -3.87
N SER A 7 8.99 21.25 -3.81
CA SER A 7 9.57 19.93 -4.00
C SER A 7 9.04 19.02 -2.91
N SER A 8 8.05 18.18 -3.24
CA SER A 8 7.54 17.16 -2.33
C SER A 8 8.67 16.23 -1.93
N SER A 9 9.11 16.32 -0.67
CA SER A 9 10.13 15.44 -0.13
C SER A 9 9.51 14.07 0.16
N PHE A 10 10.03 13.03 -0.49
CA PHE A 10 9.64 11.64 -0.25
C PHE A 10 10.69 10.98 0.64
N GLY A 11 10.24 10.30 1.70
CA GLY A 11 11.10 9.51 2.59
C GLY A 11 10.95 8.02 2.31
N LEU A 12 12.06 7.29 2.30
CA LEU A 12 12.09 5.82 2.24
C LEU A 12 12.77 5.29 3.50
N ILE A 13 12.12 4.34 4.17
CA ILE A 13 12.68 3.65 5.33
C ILE A 13 12.88 2.18 4.94
N VAL A 14 14.11 1.68 5.04
CA VAL A 14 14.46 0.29 4.77
C VAL A 14 14.96 -0.35 6.05
N HIS A 15 14.34 -1.45 6.46
CA HIS A 15 14.74 -2.25 7.61
C HIS A 15 15.00 -3.70 7.17
N ASP A 16 15.98 -4.33 7.82
CA ASP A 16 16.28 -5.75 7.63
C ASP A 16 15.14 -6.63 8.17
N ASN A 17 14.88 -7.76 7.52
CA ASN A 17 13.74 -8.62 7.80
C ASN A 17 14.00 -9.46 9.06
N ASN A 18 13.75 -8.88 10.23
CA ASN A 18 13.65 -9.62 11.47
C ASN A 18 12.17 -9.84 11.80
N GLU A 19 11.65 -11.05 11.59
CA GLU A 19 10.24 -11.42 11.77
C GLU A 19 9.67 -10.99 13.14
N THR A 20 10.49 -11.04 14.20
CA THR A 20 10.06 -10.68 15.57
C THR A 20 9.75 -9.20 15.69
N VAL A 21 10.47 -8.34 14.96
CA VAL A 21 10.37 -6.89 15.08
C VAL A 21 9.55 -6.28 13.94
N ALA A 22 9.47 -6.97 12.79
CA ALA A 22 8.73 -6.55 11.60
C ALA A 22 7.28 -6.19 11.92
N ARG A 23 6.55 -7.04 12.65
CA ARG A 23 5.15 -6.76 13.05
C ARG A 23 5.00 -5.48 13.87
N LYS A 24 5.93 -5.23 14.80
CA LYS A 24 5.91 -4.03 15.64
C LYS A 24 6.16 -2.77 14.79
N HIS A 25 7.13 -2.82 13.88
CA HIS A 25 7.43 -1.73 12.97
C HIS A 25 6.27 -1.45 12.00
N THR A 26 5.68 -2.48 11.38
CA THR A 26 4.51 -2.33 10.51
C THR A 26 3.34 -1.68 11.26
N ASN A 27 3.09 -2.08 12.50
CA ASN A 27 2.04 -1.47 13.32
C ASN A 27 2.34 -0.01 13.67
N GLN A 28 3.59 0.33 13.97
CA GLN A 28 4.00 1.72 14.21
C GLN A 28 3.90 2.57 12.94
N MET A 29 4.31 2.05 11.78
CA MET A 29 4.16 2.72 10.49
C MET A 29 2.69 2.95 10.13
N ARG A 30 1.82 1.97 10.33
CA ARG A 30 0.36 2.13 10.16
C ARG A 30 -0.22 3.20 11.08
N LYS A 31 0.24 3.25 12.33
CA LYS A 31 -0.17 4.29 13.28
C LYS A 31 0.27 5.67 12.79
N PHE A 32 1.53 5.80 12.40
CA PHE A 32 2.09 7.05 11.88
C PHE A 32 1.48 7.50 10.55
N HIS A 33 1.05 6.57 9.70
CA HIS A 33 0.34 6.89 8.47
C HIS A 33 -1.08 7.42 8.76
N ARG A 34 -1.77 6.87 9.76
CA ARG A 34 -3.12 7.33 10.15
C ARG A 34 -3.11 8.63 10.96
N GLU A 35 -2.19 8.75 11.89
CA GLU A 35 -2.20 9.80 12.93
C GLU A 35 -1.11 10.85 12.72
N GLY A 36 -0.18 10.62 11.78
CA GLY A 36 1.06 11.40 11.69
C GLY A 36 2.04 11.04 12.80
N THR A 37 3.09 11.84 12.89
CA THR A 37 4.05 11.84 14.00
C THR A 37 3.73 13.00 14.94
N LEU A 38 4.40 13.03 16.10
CA LEU A 38 4.29 14.14 17.06
C LEU A 38 4.57 15.52 16.44
N TRP A 39 5.31 15.58 15.33
CA TRP A 39 5.80 16.82 14.72
C TRP A 39 5.19 17.14 13.35
N THR A 40 4.65 16.15 12.63
CA THR A 40 4.10 16.35 11.29
C THR A 40 3.18 15.20 10.88
N GLU A 41 2.21 15.50 10.02
CA GLU A 41 1.47 14.51 9.25
C GLU A 41 2.38 13.84 8.22
N ILE A 42 2.25 12.53 8.03
CA ILE A 42 2.95 11.81 6.97
C ILE A 42 1.94 11.50 5.87
N LYS A 43 2.00 12.30 4.80
CA LYS A 43 1.04 12.21 3.68
C LYS A 43 1.35 11.08 2.70
N HIS A 44 2.61 10.66 2.63
CA HIS A 44 3.07 9.65 1.69
C HIS A 44 4.08 8.73 2.38
N VAL A 45 3.63 7.56 2.83
CA VAL A 45 4.53 6.48 3.23
C VAL A 45 4.65 5.53 2.04
N ILE A 46 5.86 5.40 1.50
CA ILE A 46 6.16 4.31 0.58
C ILE A 46 6.34 3.07 1.46
N GLU A 47 5.24 2.35 1.69
CA GLU A 47 5.21 1.12 2.53
C GLU A 47 5.97 -0.07 1.89
N THR A 48 6.59 0.12 0.71
CA THR A 48 6.97 -0.95 -0.24
C THR A 48 7.53 -2.19 0.44
N PRO A 49 6.99 -3.38 0.09
CA PRO A 49 7.28 -4.62 0.76
C PRO A 49 8.58 -5.21 0.21
N MET A 50 9.72 -4.75 0.72
CA MET A 50 10.93 -5.56 0.66
C MET A 50 10.84 -6.62 1.76
N PHE A 51 10.56 -7.86 1.38
CA PHE A 51 10.56 -9.05 2.26
C PHE A 51 9.47 -9.08 3.35
N VAL A 52 8.30 -8.47 3.10
CA VAL A 52 7.21 -8.46 4.08
C VAL A 52 6.19 -9.53 3.72
N ASP A 53 5.75 -10.30 4.72
CA ASP A 53 4.63 -11.25 4.60
C ASP A 53 3.41 -10.55 3.97
N SER A 54 2.87 -11.11 2.88
CA SER A 54 1.73 -10.55 2.14
C SER A 54 0.50 -10.37 3.03
N HIS A 55 0.37 -11.15 4.11
CA HIS A 55 -0.67 -10.98 5.12
C HIS A 55 -0.53 -9.67 5.92
N LEU A 56 0.66 -9.08 5.97
CA LEU A 56 0.96 -7.92 6.81
C LEU A 56 0.83 -6.58 6.10
N THR A 57 0.69 -6.52 4.77
CA THR A 57 0.66 -5.24 4.04
C THR A 57 -0.61 -5.08 3.21
N SER A 58 -1.25 -3.90 3.30
CA SER A 58 -2.55 -3.66 2.67
C SER A 58 -2.45 -3.57 1.15
N MET A 59 -1.31 -3.14 0.62
CA MET A 59 -1.07 -3.06 -0.83
C MET A 59 -0.93 -4.44 -1.48
N VAL A 60 -0.27 -5.40 -0.82
CA VAL A 60 -0.14 -6.75 -1.36
C VAL A 60 -1.49 -7.48 -1.30
N GLN A 61 -2.25 -7.32 -0.23
CA GLN A 61 -3.62 -7.85 -0.15
C GLN A 61 -4.52 -7.31 -1.27
N LEU A 62 -4.37 -6.02 -1.62
CA LEU A 62 -5.10 -5.44 -2.74
C LEU A 62 -4.67 -6.06 -4.08
N ALA A 63 -3.37 -6.29 -4.28
CA ALA A 63 -2.84 -6.97 -5.45
C ALA A 63 -3.37 -8.42 -5.56
N ASP A 64 -3.39 -9.17 -4.45
CA ASP A 64 -3.91 -10.52 -4.38
C ASP A 64 -5.41 -10.57 -4.75
N LEU A 65 -6.21 -9.61 -4.26
CA LEU A 65 -7.63 -9.50 -4.59
C LEU A 65 -7.86 -9.20 -6.08
N CYS A 66 -7.04 -8.31 -6.67
CA CYS A 66 -7.09 -8.01 -8.09
C CYS A 66 -6.73 -9.23 -8.94
N ALA A 67 -5.64 -9.93 -8.59
CA ALA A 67 -5.20 -11.14 -9.28
C ALA A 67 -6.26 -12.26 -9.20
N TYR A 68 -6.86 -12.45 -8.02
CA TYR A 68 -7.93 -13.43 -7.81
C TYR A 68 -9.16 -13.14 -8.67
N SER A 69 -9.59 -11.87 -8.71
CA SER A 69 -10.77 -11.46 -9.47
C SER A 69 -10.53 -11.60 -10.98
N LEU A 70 -9.33 -11.23 -11.45
CA LEU A 70 -8.93 -11.39 -12.85
C LEU A 70 -8.90 -12.86 -13.28
N ARG A 71 -8.34 -13.75 -12.43
CA ARG A 71 -8.29 -15.18 -12.74
C ARG A 71 -9.69 -15.76 -12.92
N ARG A 72 -10.63 -15.46 -12.03
CA ARG A 72 -12.02 -15.97 -12.14
C ARG A 72 -12.74 -15.45 -13.39
N TYR A 73 -12.46 -14.21 -13.79
CA TYR A 73 -12.98 -13.68 -15.03
C TYR A 73 -12.46 -14.46 -16.25
N ILE A 74 -11.13 -14.65 -16.34
CA ILE A 74 -10.50 -15.33 -17.49
C ILE A 74 -10.86 -16.83 -17.53
N GLU A 75 -10.79 -17.52 -16.40
CA GLU A 75 -10.93 -18.99 -16.36
C GLU A 75 -12.39 -19.43 -16.28
N ASN A 76 -13.25 -18.70 -15.56
CA ASN A 76 -14.62 -19.12 -15.28
C ASN A 76 -15.69 -18.21 -15.92
N GLY A 77 -15.29 -17.10 -16.57
CA GLY A 77 -16.23 -16.11 -17.11
C GLY A 77 -17.00 -15.34 -16.02
N GLU A 78 -16.49 -15.30 -14.79
CA GLU A 78 -17.18 -14.66 -13.67
C GLU A 78 -16.92 -13.14 -13.63
N GLU A 79 -17.94 -12.34 -13.94
CA GLU A 79 -17.79 -10.89 -14.10
C GLU A 79 -18.01 -10.09 -12.79
N GLN A 80 -18.75 -10.64 -11.82
CA GLN A 80 -19.20 -9.88 -10.64
C GLN A 80 -18.08 -9.19 -9.84
N LEU A 81 -16.96 -9.87 -9.62
CA LEU A 81 -15.82 -9.32 -8.86
C LEU A 81 -14.98 -8.40 -9.74
N PHE A 82 -14.74 -8.82 -10.98
CA PHE A 82 -13.94 -8.07 -11.94
C PHE A 82 -14.55 -6.70 -12.24
N ASP A 83 -15.85 -6.63 -12.52
CA ASP A 83 -16.56 -5.38 -12.79
C ASP A 83 -16.45 -4.36 -11.66
N LYS A 84 -16.49 -4.83 -10.40
CA LYS A 84 -16.37 -3.95 -9.22
C LYS A 84 -15.00 -3.30 -9.12
N ILE A 85 -13.95 -4.04 -9.48
CA ILE A 85 -12.57 -3.55 -9.49
C ILE A 85 -12.35 -2.63 -10.70
N LEU A 86 -12.80 -3.04 -11.88
CA LEU A 86 -12.58 -2.30 -13.13
C LEU A 86 -13.20 -0.90 -13.10
N ARG A 87 -14.40 -0.76 -12.51
CA ARG A 87 -15.06 0.56 -12.30
C ARG A 87 -14.21 1.57 -11.51
N ARG A 88 -13.25 1.09 -10.70
CA ARG A 88 -12.33 1.93 -9.92
C ARG A 88 -10.96 2.07 -10.58
N ALA A 89 -10.57 1.14 -11.45
CA ALA A 89 -9.29 1.15 -12.14
C ALA A 89 -9.26 2.18 -13.29
N ASP A 90 -10.40 2.41 -13.93
CA ASP A 90 -10.54 3.31 -15.09
C ASP A 90 -10.89 4.76 -14.69
N ARG A 91 -10.25 5.28 -13.62
CA ARG A 91 -10.48 6.63 -13.08
C ARG A 91 -9.20 7.42 -12.91
#